data_AF-A0A438WIF1-F1
#
_entry.id   AF-A0A438WIF1-F1
#
_cell.length_a   1.000
_cell.length_b   1.000
_cell.length_c   1.000
_cell.angle_alpha   90.00
_cell.angle_beta   90.00
_cell.angle_gamma   90.00
#
_symmetry.space_group_name_H-M   'P 1'
#
loop_
_entity.id
_entity.type
_entity.pdbx_description
1 polymer ?
#
loop_
_entity_poly.entity_id
_entity_poly.type
_entity_poly.pdbx_seq_one_letter_code
_entity_poly.pdbx_strand_id
1 'polypeptide(L)'
;IIMRLNPRFKPHNGEVLFETTNLLKESEEFMQHLRGNAIAYIAQDPLSSLNPLHKIGKQLSEAYFLHHKNASQTLLKEKVLNAMKQVQLDEKFLDRYPYELSGGQRQRVCIAMGIINAPKLLICDEPTTALDAQIQNQ
;
A
#
# COMPACT_ATOMS: atom_id res chain seq x y z
N ILE A 1 0.79 16.55 -0.43
CA ILE A 1 -0.44 17.01 -1.10
C ILE A 1 -1.43 15.86 -1.23
N ILE A 2 -1.22 14.92 -2.17
CA ILE A 2 -2.16 13.83 -2.47
C ILE A 2 -2.38 12.92 -1.25
N MET A 3 -1.29 12.40 -0.67
CA MET A 3 -1.35 11.49 0.48
C MET A 3 -1.57 12.21 1.82
N ARG A 4 -1.64 13.55 1.84
CA ARG A 4 -1.74 14.37 3.07
C ARG A 4 -0.70 14.02 4.16
N LEU A 5 0.51 13.65 3.76
CA LEU A 5 1.62 13.30 4.68
C LEU A 5 1.99 14.46 5.64
N ASN A 6 1.77 15.70 5.22
CA ASN A 6 1.89 16.89 6.08
C ASN A 6 0.54 17.63 6.11
N PRO A 7 -0.18 17.63 7.25
CA PRO A 7 -1.49 18.28 7.35
C PRO A 7 -1.44 19.81 7.33
N ARG A 8 -0.25 20.40 7.53
CA ARG A 8 -0.04 21.86 7.51
C ARG A 8 0.26 22.39 6.11
N PHE A 9 0.63 21.51 5.18
CA PHE A 9 0.93 21.91 3.82
C PHE A 9 -0.37 22.21 3.06
N LYS A 10 -0.51 23.45 2.58
CA LYS A 10 -1.59 23.86 1.67
C LYS A 10 -0.97 24.50 0.44
N PRO A 11 -1.23 23.98 -0.77
CA PRO A 11 -0.76 24.63 -1.99
C PRO A 11 -1.47 25.98 -2.16
N HIS A 12 -0.71 27.02 -2.52
CA HIS A 12 -1.25 28.36 -2.74
C HIS A 12 -1.83 28.55 -4.15
N ASN A 13 -1.23 27.90 -5.15
CA ASN A 13 -1.64 27.95 -6.55
C ASN A 13 -1.25 26.65 -7.27
N GLY A 14 -1.72 26.50 -8.51
CA GLY A 14 -1.45 25.35 -9.38
C GLY A 14 -2.58 24.34 -9.44
N GLU A 15 -2.28 23.21 -10.07
CA GLU A 15 -3.20 22.10 -10.24
C GLU A 15 -2.47 20.76 -10.09
N VAL A 16 -3.20 19.76 -9.58
CA VAL A 16 -2.74 18.37 -9.55
C VAL A 16 -3.79 17.57 -10.28
N LEU A 17 -3.51 17.25 -11.54
CA LEU A 17 -4.42 16.51 -12.39
C LEU A 17 -4.17 15.02 -12.24
N PHE A 18 -5.22 14.28 -11.91
CA PHE A 18 -5.24 12.82 -12.01
C PHE A 18 -6.33 12.43 -13.00
N GLU A 19 -5.91 11.81 -14.10
CA GLU A 19 -6.72 11.66 -15.32
C GLU A 19 -7.19 13.01 -15.84
N THR A 20 -8.40 13.45 -15.49
CA THR A 20 -8.97 14.76 -15.86
C THR A 20 -9.46 15.57 -14.66
N THR A 21 -9.25 15.07 -13.45
CA THR A 21 -9.76 15.68 -12.21
C THR A 21 -8.66 16.45 -11.49
N ASN A 22 -8.92 17.71 -11.17
CA ASN A 22 -7.99 18.53 -10.39
C ASN A 22 -8.18 18.25 -8.89
N LEU A 23 -7.30 17.40 -8.34
CA LEU A 23 -7.35 16.93 -6.96
C LEU A 23 -7.23 18.04 -5.91
N LEU A 24 -6.71 19.22 -6.26
CA LEU A 24 -6.62 20.35 -5.33
C LEU A 24 -7.98 20.99 -5.02
N LYS A 25 -8.99 20.74 -5.85
CA LYS A 25 -10.34 21.30 -5.72
C LYS A 25 -11.35 20.32 -5.13
N GLU A 26 -10.94 19.08 -4.90
CA GLU A 26 -11.82 18.01 -4.45
C GLU A 26 -11.98 17.97 -2.92
N SER A 27 -13.07 17.36 -2.47
CA SER A 27 -13.34 17.19 -1.03
C SER A 27 -12.43 16.13 -0.40
N GLU A 28 -12.25 16.20 0.92
CA GLU A 28 -11.49 15.17 1.65
C GLU A 28 -12.14 13.78 1.51
N GLU A 29 -13.47 13.70 1.45
CA GLU A 29 -14.21 12.46 1.22
C GLU A 29 -13.87 11.86 -0.15
N PHE A 30 -13.84 12.67 -1.21
CA PHE A 30 -13.40 12.22 -2.53
C PHE A 30 -11.96 11.70 -2.47
N MET A 31 -11.07 12.44 -1.80
CA MET A 31 -9.67 12.06 -1.65
C MET A 31 -9.48 10.78 -0.82
N GLN A 32 -10.38 10.47 0.12
CA GLN A 32 -10.37 9.20 0.88
C GLN A 32 -10.77 8.01 0.01
N HIS A 33 -11.71 8.18 -0.91
CA HIS A 33 -12.07 7.12 -1.87
C HIS A 33 -10.96 6.86 -2.89
N LEU A 34 -10.16 7.88 -3.21
CA LEU A 34 -9.06 7.79 -4.16
C LEU A 34 -7.82 7.10 -3.58
N ARG A 35 -7.45 7.47 -2.34
CA ARG A 35 -6.26 6.95 -1.65
C ARG A 35 -6.46 5.51 -1.23
N GLY A 36 -5.48 4.66 -1.49
CA GLY A 36 -5.53 3.23 -1.22
C GLY A 36 -6.26 2.42 -2.29
N ASN A 37 -7.07 3.06 -3.13
CA ASN A 37 -7.81 2.42 -4.22
C ASN A 37 -7.17 2.71 -5.58
N ALA A 38 -7.33 3.93 -6.09
CA ALA A 38 -6.82 4.34 -7.40
C ALA A 38 -5.40 4.91 -7.35
N ILE A 39 -5.04 5.51 -6.21
CA ILE A 39 -3.69 5.99 -5.91
C ILE A 39 -3.21 5.32 -4.64
N ALA A 40 -2.12 4.57 -4.72
CA ALA A 40 -1.50 3.93 -3.57
C ALA A 40 -0.13 4.53 -3.27
N TYR A 41 0.28 4.41 -2.01
CA TYR A 41 1.57 4.89 -1.52
C TYR A 41 2.29 3.77 -0.78
N ILE A 42 3.55 3.57 -1.11
CA ILE A 42 4.46 2.67 -0.39
C ILE A 42 5.52 3.55 0.28
N ALA A 43 5.49 3.57 1.62
CA ALA A 43 6.45 4.33 2.42
C ALA A 43 7.81 3.63 2.50
N GLN A 44 8.84 4.41 2.81
CA GLN A 44 10.24 3.97 2.94
C GLN A 44 10.44 2.89 4.03
N ASP A 45 9.76 2.98 5.17
CA ASP A 45 9.88 2.01 6.28
C ASP A 45 8.67 1.04 6.33
N PRO A 46 8.86 -0.25 5.98
CA PRO A 46 7.81 -1.25 6.04
C PRO A 46 7.17 -1.44 7.43
N LEU A 47 7.95 -1.26 8.51
CA LEU A 47 7.43 -1.45 9.88
C LEU A 47 6.51 -0.31 10.30
N SER A 48 6.72 0.90 9.78
CA SER A 48 5.79 2.01 10.00
C SER A 48 4.42 1.78 9.34
N SER A 49 4.39 0.95 8.29
CA SER A 49 3.19 0.69 7.49
C SER A 49 2.41 -0.56 7.93
N LEU A 50 3.06 -1.48 8.65
CA LEU A 50 2.44 -2.71 9.14
C LEU A 50 2.16 -2.61 10.64
N ASN A 51 0.93 -2.97 11.04
CA ASN A 51 0.57 -3.08 12.44
C ASN A 51 1.20 -4.35 13.05
N PRO A 52 2.11 -4.25 14.03
CA PRO A 52 2.80 -5.41 14.60
C PRO A 52 1.88 -6.35 15.38
N LEU A 53 0.68 -5.89 15.77
CA LEU A 53 -0.29 -6.68 16.53
C LEU A 53 -1.21 -7.53 15.63
N HIS A 54 -1.14 -7.37 14.31
CA HIS A 54 -1.99 -8.09 13.37
C HIS A 54 -1.17 -9.00 12.45
N LYS A 55 -1.72 -10.17 12.13
CA LYS A 55 -1.16 -11.06 11.10
C LYS A 55 -1.19 -10.41 9.72
N ILE A 56 -0.26 -10.80 8.85
CA ILE A 56 -0.15 -10.27 7.49
C ILE A 56 -1.45 -10.45 6.69
N GLY A 57 -2.05 -11.65 6.75
CA GLY A 57 -3.28 -11.92 5.99
C GLY A 57 -4.46 -11.05 6.39
N LYS A 58 -4.57 -10.69 7.68
CA LYS A 58 -5.59 -9.76 8.17
C LYS A 58 -5.39 -8.38 7.56
N GLN A 59 -4.16 -7.86 7.61
CA GLN A 59 -3.83 -6.52 7.11
C GLN A 59 -4.04 -6.39 5.60
N LEU A 60 -3.63 -7.40 4.82
CA LEU A 60 -3.89 -7.43 3.38
C LEU A 60 -5.39 -7.49 3.07
N SER A 61 -6.14 -8.34 3.79
CA SER A 61 -7.60 -8.43 3.61
C SER A 61 -8.29 -7.11 3.94
N GLU A 62 -7.89 -6.44 5.01
CA GLU A 62 -8.40 -5.12 5.40
C GLU A 62 -8.13 -4.06 4.33
N ALA A 63 -6.92 -4.02 3.77
CA ALA A 63 -6.55 -3.06 2.72
C ALA A 63 -7.44 -3.18 1.47
N TYR A 64 -7.86 -4.38 1.09
CA TYR A 64 -8.83 -4.57 0.01
C TYR A 64 -10.27 -4.25 0.44
N PHE A 65 -10.68 -4.74 1.62
CA PHE A 65 -12.04 -4.64 2.12
C PHE A 65 -12.49 -3.19 2.37
N LEU A 66 -11.58 -2.31 2.79
CA LEU A 66 -11.89 -0.89 3.04
C LEU A 66 -12.53 -0.18 1.85
N HIS A 67 -12.17 -0.58 0.63
CA HIS A 67 -12.72 -0.02 -0.62
C HIS A 67 -13.78 -0.93 -1.27
N HIS A 68 -13.94 -2.16 -0.78
CA HIS A 68 -14.83 -3.20 -1.34
C HIS A 68 -15.68 -3.86 -0.25
N LYS A 69 -16.49 -3.06 0.46
CA LYS A 69 -17.27 -3.51 1.66
C LYS A 69 -18.22 -4.69 1.41
N ASN A 70 -18.59 -4.95 0.15
CA ASN A 70 -19.47 -6.05 -0.25
C ASN A 70 -18.70 -7.29 -0.76
N ALA A 71 -17.37 -7.30 -0.66
CA ALA A 71 -16.55 -8.43 -1.11
C ALA A 71 -16.86 -9.69 -0.27
N SER A 72 -17.04 -10.82 -0.96
CA SER A 72 -17.17 -12.12 -0.29
C SER A 72 -15.83 -12.56 0.31
N GLN A 73 -15.89 -13.46 1.30
CA GLN A 73 -14.68 -14.04 1.89
C GLN A 73 -13.83 -14.79 0.86
N THR A 74 -14.47 -15.45 -0.11
CA THR A 74 -13.79 -16.13 -1.22
C THR A 74 -13.01 -15.14 -2.08
N LEU A 75 -13.62 -14.00 -2.43
CA LEU A 75 -12.97 -12.96 -3.22
C LEU A 75 -11.81 -12.30 -2.44
N LEU A 76 -11.99 -12.05 -1.15
CA LEU A 76 -10.93 -11.51 -0.29
C LEU A 76 -9.72 -12.44 -0.28
N LYS A 77 -9.94 -13.74 -0.07
CA LYS A 77 -8.86 -14.73 -0.10
C LYS A 77 -8.16 -14.77 -1.45
N GLU A 78 -8.91 -14.74 -2.55
CA GLU A 78 -8.34 -14.70 -3.90
C GLU A 78 -7.43 -13.48 -4.12
N LYS A 79 -7.89 -12.28 -3.73
CA LYS A 79 -7.14 -11.04 -3.89
C LYS A 79 -5.87 -11.03 -3.06
N VAL A 80 -5.93 -11.51 -1.83
CA VAL A 80 -4.78 -11.64 -0.93
C VAL A 80 -3.75 -12.61 -1.52
N LEU A 81 -4.18 -13.79 -1.98
CA LEU A 81 -3.28 -14.78 -2.59
C LEU A 81 -2.64 -14.26 -3.88
N ASN A 82 -3.41 -13.54 -4.71
CA ASN A 82 -2.90 -12.92 -5.92
C ASN A 82 -1.84 -11.85 -5.59
N ALA A 83 -2.09 -10.99 -4.61
CA ALA A 83 -1.13 -9.98 -4.17
C ALA A 83 0.18 -10.62 -3.66
N MET A 84 0.09 -11.67 -2.84
CA MET A 84 1.25 -12.44 -2.37
C MET A 84 2.07 -13.04 -3.53
N LYS A 85 1.37 -13.61 -4.52
CA LYS A 85 2.00 -14.16 -5.73
C LYS A 85 2.72 -13.10 -6.54
N GLN A 86 2.12 -11.93 -6.73
CA GLN A 86 2.73 -10.82 -7.49
C GLN A 86 4.04 -10.34 -6.87
N VAL A 87 4.14 -10.34 -5.54
CA VAL A 87 5.38 -9.99 -4.81
C VAL A 87 6.29 -11.18 -4.54
N GLN A 88 5.98 -12.35 -5.12
CA GLN A 88 6.72 -13.61 -4.98
C GLN A 88 6.94 -13.97 -3.50
N LEU A 89 5.89 -13.89 -2.68
CA LEU A 89 5.90 -14.28 -1.29
C LEU A 89 4.95 -15.46 -1.07
N ASP A 90 5.42 -16.48 -0.36
CA ASP A 90 4.68 -17.71 -0.08
C ASP A 90 3.44 -17.44 0.79
N GLU A 91 2.31 -18.10 0.52
CA GLU A 91 1.06 -17.93 1.28
C GLU A 91 1.20 -18.27 2.76
N LYS A 92 2.19 -19.10 3.15
CA LYS A 92 2.46 -19.41 4.57
C LYS A 92 2.79 -18.19 5.43
N PHE A 93 3.21 -17.08 4.82
CA PHE A 93 3.49 -15.84 5.53
C PHE A 93 2.22 -15.09 5.94
N LEU A 94 1.04 -15.45 5.40
CA LEU A 94 -0.23 -14.82 5.76
C LEU A 94 -0.57 -15.01 7.25
N ASP A 95 -0.14 -16.13 7.83
CA ASP A 95 -0.34 -16.44 9.25
C ASP A 95 0.71 -15.86 10.19
N ARG A 96 1.71 -15.15 9.65
CA ARG A 96 2.80 -14.55 10.42
C ARG A 96 2.50 -13.11 10.82
N TYR A 97 3.19 -12.64 11.84
CA TYR A 97 3.24 -11.25 12.26
C TYR A 97 4.43 -10.52 11.60
N PRO A 98 4.38 -9.18 11.45
CA PRO A 98 5.45 -8.41 10.80
C PRO A 98 6.86 -8.62 11.39
N TYR A 99 6.96 -8.86 12.70
CA TYR A 99 8.23 -9.12 13.38
C TYR A 99 8.82 -10.50 13.09
N GLU A 100 8.05 -11.43 12.53
CA GLU A 100 8.53 -12.77 12.11
C GLU A 100 9.11 -12.78 10.68
N LEU A 101 8.99 -11.66 9.95
CA LEU A 101 9.48 -11.54 8.58
C LEU A 101 10.89 -10.91 8.57
N SER A 102 11.68 -11.22 7.55
CA SER A 102 12.89 -10.44 7.22
C SER A 102 12.51 -9.04 6.68
N GLY A 103 13.48 -8.13 6.61
CA GLY A 103 13.27 -6.79 6.04
C GLY A 103 12.70 -6.82 4.61
N GLY A 104 13.30 -7.62 3.73
CA GLY A 104 12.83 -7.77 2.34
C GLY A 104 11.45 -8.42 2.24
N GLN A 105 11.12 -9.37 3.13
CA GLN A 105 9.77 -9.94 3.18
C GLN A 105 8.74 -8.89 3.63
N ARG A 106 9.05 -8.09 4.65
CA ARG A 106 8.18 -6.97 5.07
C ARG A 106 7.96 -5.98 3.93
N GLN A 107 9.01 -5.61 3.20
CA GLN A 107 8.90 -4.72 2.06
C GLN A 107 7.96 -5.30 0.98
N ARG A 108 8.10 -6.60 0.66
CA ARG A 108 7.20 -7.31 -0.26
C ARG A 108 5.75 -7.28 0.22
N VAL A 109 5.49 -7.44 1.52
CA VAL A 109 4.14 -7.29 2.07
C VAL A 109 3.61 -5.86 1.91
N CYS A 110 4.42 -4.84 2.18
CA CYS A 110 4.01 -3.45 1.96
C CYS A 110 3.69 -3.16 0.49
N ILE A 111 4.48 -3.71 -0.44
CA ILE A 111 4.19 -3.64 -1.88
C ILE A 111 2.86 -4.35 -2.17
N ALA A 112 2.66 -5.56 -1.67
CA ALA A 112 1.41 -6.32 -1.84
C ALA A 112 0.19 -5.52 -1.38
N MET A 113 0.30 -4.85 -0.23
CA MET A 113 -0.75 -4.00 0.32
C MET A 113 -1.03 -2.77 -0.55
N GLY A 114 0.01 -2.17 -1.16
CA GLY A 114 -0.13 -1.07 -2.10
C GLY A 114 -0.80 -1.46 -3.43
N ILE A 115 -0.53 -2.67 -3.93
CA ILE A 115 -1.03 -3.13 -5.25
C ILE A 115 -2.36 -3.89 -5.18
N ILE A 116 -2.86 -4.26 -3.99
CA ILE A 116 -4.00 -5.18 -3.85
C ILE A 116 -5.30 -4.65 -4.50
N ASN A 117 -5.47 -3.33 -4.54
CA ASN A 117 -6.61 -2.68 -5.20
C ASN A 117 -6.35 -2.37 -6.69
N ALA A 118 -5.23 -2.84 -7.25
CA ALA A 118 -4.78 -2.56 -8.61
C ALA A 118 -4.82 -1.03 -8.93
N PRO A 119 -4.11 -0.21 -8.15
CA PRO A 119 -4.13 1.24 -8.32
C PRO A 119 -3.60 1.62 -9.71
N LYS A 120 -4.17 2.70 -10.28
CA LYS A 120 -3.68 3.28 -11.54
C LYS A 120 -2.35 4.02 -11.34
N LEU A 121 -2.11 4.53 -10.13
CA LEU A 121 -0.88 5.22 -9.76
C LEU A 121 -0.33 4.66 -8.45
N LEU A 122 0.91 4.19 -8.49
CA LEU A 122 1.66 3.75 -7.33
C LEU A 122 2.79 4.75 -7.07
N ILE A 123 2.79 5.38 -5.89
CA ILE A 123 3.84 6.30 -5.45
C ILE A 123 4.73 5.55 -4.48
N CYS A 124 6.03 5.47 -4.78
CA CYS A 124 7.00 4.83 -3.91
C CYS A 124 7.98 5.89 -3.37
N ASP A 125 8.11 5.96 -2.05
CA ASP A 125 9.14 6.79 -1.41
C ASP A 125 10.42 5.96 -1.28
N GLU A 126 11.46 6.37 -2.02
CA GLU A 126 12.76 5.68 -2.11
C GLU A 126 12.69 4.15 -2.38
N PRO A 127 12.23 3.70 -3.56
CA PRO A 127 12.03 2.28 -3.84
C PRO A 127 13.32 1.44 -3.86
N THR A 128 14.50 2.06 -3.93
CA THR A 128 15.80 1.40 -4.15
C THR A 128 16.67 1.28 -2.90
N THR A 129 16.40 2.01 -1.82
CA THR A 129 17.32 2.09 -0.67
C THR A 129 17.52 0.74 0.05
N ALA A 130 16.51 -0.13 0.04
CA ALA A 130 16.63 -1.50 0.56
C ALA A 130 17.35 -2.46 -0.41
N LEU A 131 17.37 -2.15 -1.71
CA LEU A 131 18.07 -2.94 -2.74
C LEU A 131 19.60 -2.72 -2.63
N ASP A 132 20.03 -1.48 -2.39
CA ASP A 132 21.45 -1.11 -2.30
C ASP A 132 22.16 -1.81 -1.12
N ALA A 133 21.47 -2.00 0.00
CA ALA A 133 22.02 -2.74 1.15
C ALA A 133 22.22 -4.25 0.88
N GLN A 134 21.46 -4.83 -0.07
CA GLN A 134 21.66 -6.22 -0.50
C GLN A 134 22.75 -6.35 -1.57
N ILE A 135 22.94 -5.34 -2.42
CA ILE A 135 23.95 -5.33 -3.49
C ILE A 135 25.36 -5.11 -2.93
N GLN A 136 25.53 -4.41 -1.81
CA GLN A 136 26.85 -4.21 -1.18
C GLN A 136 27.47 -5.47 -0.53
N ASN A 137 26.74 -6.59 -0.44
CA ASN A 137 27.25 -7.85 0.12
C ASN A 137 27.68 -8.88 -0.95
N GLN A 138 27.99 -8.44 -2.18
CA GLN A 138 28.56 -9.29 -3.24
C GLN A 138 29.95 -8.82 -3.67
#